data_AF-A0A4Y7SLN6-F1
#
_entry.id   AF-A0A4Y7SLN6-F1
#
_cell.length_a   1.000
_cell.length_b   1.000
_cell.length_c   1.000
_cell.angle_alpha   90.00
_cell.angle_beta   90.00
_cell.angle_gamma   90.00
#
_symmetry.space_group_name_H-M   'P 1'
#
loop_
_entity.id
_entity.type
_entity.pdbx_description
1 polymer ?
#
loop_
_entity_poly.entity_id
_entity_poly.type
_entity_poly.pdbx_seq_one_letter_code
_entity_poly.pdbx_strand_id
1 'polypeptide(L)'
;MPYFDYDHVTHQLHESVQNTSLQKIAMAGTGLTPLTNSPTAHGTIEGPLVLELVHLTEIGVSALALEGIRQERAHIIHQRRLSTVRFVTRGERLQEQEQILPEYPRERLKLVLTDGFNELEAIECGRLPDIVLGKTPMGTKVRLLIPLVSTWYI
;
A
#
# COMPACT_ATOMS: atom_id res chain seq x y z
N MET A 1 5.17 -35.80 -24.69
CA MET A 1 5.06 -34.45 -24.10
C MET A 1 4.89 -34.62 -22.61
N PRO A 2 5.77 -34.07 -21.76
CA PRO A 2 5.56 -34.13 -20.31
C PRO A 2 4.32 -33.31 -19.94
N TYR A 3 3.50 -33.83 -19.03
CA TYR A 3 2.36 -33.13 -18.46
C TYR A 3 2.88 -32.06 -17.51
N PHE A 4 2.59 -30.79 -17.81
CA PHE A 4 2.92 -29.68 -16.93
C PHE A 4 1.66 -29.30 -16.17
N ASP A 5 1.69 -29.44 -14.84
CA ASP A 5 0.57 -29.11 -13.98
C ASP A 5 0.52 -27.59 -13.76
N TYR A 6 -0.25 -26.91 -14.62
CA TYR A 6 -0.40 -25.46 -14.57
C TYR A 6 -1.10 -25.00 -13.28
N ASP A 7 -2.05 -25.78 -12.75
CA ASP A 7 -2.83 -25.39 -11.58
C ASP A 7 -1.94 -25.31 -10.33
N HIS A 8 -1.05 -26.29 -10.15
CA HIS A 8 -0.10 -26.28 -9.05
C HIS A 8 0.89 -25.09 -9.09
N VAL A 9 1.33 -24.72 -10.30
CA VAL A 9 2.32 -23.65 -10.49
C VAL A 9 1.68 -22.27 -10.38
N THR A 10 0.41 -22.10 -10.78
CA THR A 10 -0.27 -20.79 -10.75
C THR A 10 -0.36 -20.19 -9.35
N HIS A 11 -0.62 -20.99 -8.32
CA HIS A 11 -0.68 -20.50 -6.94
C HIS A 11 0.69 -19.98 -6.46
N GLN A 12 1.75 -20.77 -6.66
CA GLN A 12 3.11 -20.40 -6.28
C GLN A 12 3.60 -19.16 -7.04
N LEU A 13 3.26 -19.07 -8.32
CA LEU A 13 3.55 -17.87 -9.12
C LEU A 13 2.80 -16.65 -8.60
N HIS A 14 1.52 -16.78 -8.23
CA HIS A 14 0.74 -15.66 -7.70
C HIS A 14 1.33 -15.14 -6.39
N GLU A 15 1.65 -16.04 -5.46
CA GLU A 15 2.30 -15.70 -4.19
C GLU A 15 3.66 -15.04 -4.42
N SER A 16 4.46 -15.57 -5.35
CA SER A 16 5.76 -14.99 -5.71
C SER A 16 5.62 -13.58 -6.27
N VAL A 17 4.68 -13.34 -7.20
CA VAL A 17 4.43 -12.01 -7.78
C VAL A 17 3.92 -11.01 -6.74
N GLN A 18 3.05 -11.45 -5.82
CA GLN A 18 2.55 -10.58 -4.76
C GLN A 18 3.68 -10.08 -3.84
N ASN A 19 4.59 -10.97 -3.48
CA ASN A 19 5.64 -10.72 -2.47
C ASN A 19 6.96 -10.22 -3.06
N THR A 20 7.09 -10.16 -4.39
CA THR A 20 8.28 -9.61 -5.07
C THR A 20 8.04 -8.18 -5.54
N SER A 21 9.08 -7.35 -5.48
CA SER A 21 8.99 -5.99 -6.02
C SER A 21 8.92 -6.02 -7.54
N LEU A 22 8.04 -5.20 -8.12
CA LEU A 22 7.90 -5.06 -9.57
C LEU A 22 9.22 -4.65 -10.23
N GLN A 23 10.07 -3.86 -9.56
CA GLN A 23 11.40 -3.51 -10.09
C GLN A 23 12.25 -4.74 -10.47
N LYS A 24 12.05 -5.89 -9.80
CA LYS A 24 12.82 -7.12 -10.05
C LYS A 24 12.21 -8.01 -11.13
N ILE A 25 10.91 -7.91 -11.36
CA ILE A 25 10.15 -8.86 -12.19
C ILE A 25 9.49 -8.22 -13.42
N ALA A 26 9.28 -6.89 -13.40
CA ALA A 26 8.68 -6.16 -14.50
C ALA A 26 9.71 -5.86 -15.59
N MET A 27 9.21 -5.68 -16.80
CA MET A 27 10.02 -5.23 -17.94
C MET A 27 9.82 -3.73 -18.17
N ALA A 28 10.91 -3.02 -18.41
CA ALA A 28 10.86 -1.59 -18.69
C ALA A 28 9.97 -1.30 -19.91
N GLY A 29 9.16 -0.25 -19.81
CA GLY A 29 8.24 0.18 -20.89
C GLY A 29 6.95 -0.62 -21.01
N THR A 30 6.67 -1.56 -20.09
CA THR A 30 5.41 -2.34 -20.10
C THR A 30 4.34 -1.82 -19.14
N GLY A 31 4.67 -0.84 -18.31
CA GLY A 31 3.77 -0.25 -17.32
C GLY A 31 3.34 1.17 -17.69
N LEU A 32 3.68 2.11 -16.82
CA LEU A 32 3.34 3.51 -16.97
C LEU A 32 4.09 4.11 -18.15
N THR A 33 3.36 4.77 -19.04
CA THR A 33 3.97 5.63 -20.05
C THR A 33 4.67 6.79 -19.36
N PRO A 34 5.92 7.13 -19.73
CA PRO A 34 6.61 8.29 -19.16
C PRO A 34 5.76 9.53 -19.41
N LEU A 35 5.26 10.15 -18.33
CA LEU A 35 4.54 11.42 -18.46
C LEU A 35 5.54 12.45 -18.96
N THR A 36 5.30 12.96 -20.17
CA THR A 36 6.07 14.09 -20.68
C THR A 36 5.75 15.28 -19.78
N ASN A 37 6.79 15.86 -19.17
CA ASN A 37 6.73 16.90 -18.14
C ASN A 37 6.13 18.23 -18.64
N SER A 38 4.87 18.23 -19.03
CA SER A 38 4.10 19.46 -19.20
C SER A 38 3.25 19.66 -17.94
N PRO A 39 3.39 20.79 -17.23
CA PRO A 39 2.60 21.09 -16.03
C PRO A 39 1.08 21.19 -16.29
N THR A 40 0.66 21.12 -17.55
CA THR A 40 -0.74 21.15 -18.01
C THR A 40 -1.15 19.92 -18.82
N ALA A 41 -0.31 18.88 -18.91
CA ALA A 41 -0.70 17.65 -19.59
C ALA A 41 -1.73 16.87 -18.76
N HIS A 42 -2.98 16.92 -19.20
CA HIS A 42 -4.00 15.97 -18.79
C HIS A 42 -3.89 14.73 -19.67
N GLY A 43 -3.80 13.56 -19.05
CA GLY A 43 -3.72 12.29 -19.74
C GLY A 43 -4.56 11.25 -19.01
N THR A 44 -5.01 10.25 -19.75
CA THR A 44 -5.69 9.08 -19.21
C THR A 44 -4.72 7.92 -19.18
N ILE A 45 -4.67 7.20 -18.07
CA ILE A 45 -3.92 5.95 -17.98
C ILE A 45 -4.79 4.87 -18.61
N GLU A 46 -4.28 4.23 -19.67
CA GLU A 46 -4.98 3.16 -20.36
C GLU A 46 -4.54 1.79 -19.84
N GLY A 47 -5.51 0.89 -19.72
CA GLY A 47 -5.31 -0.54 -19.59
C GLY A 47 -5.91 -1.16 -18.33
N PRO A 48 -5.81 -2.50 -18.22
CA PRO A 48 -5.55 -3.12 -16.95
C PRO A 48 -4.04 -2.98 -16.63
N LEU A 49 -3.70 -2.29 -15.54
CA LEU A 49 -2.31 -2.16 -15.08
C LEU A 49 -2.17 -2.73 -13.67
N VAL A 50 -1.05 -3.39 -13.40
CA VAL A 50 -0.65 -3.78 -12.05
C VAL A 50 0.48 -2.88 -11.61
N LEU A 51 0.24 -2.11 -10.55
CA LEU A 51 1.22 -1.25 -9.93
C LEU A 51 1.52 -1.73 -8.51
N GLU A 52 2.64 -1.31 -7.97
CA GLU A 52 3.07 -1.58 -6.60
C GLU A 52 2.95 -0.32 -5.76
N LEU A 53 2.35 -0.45 -4.57
CA LEU A 53 2.23 0.65 -3.60
C LEU A 53 3.58 0.93 -2.95
N VAL A 54 4.15 2.10 -3.25
CA VAL A 54 5.43 2.57 -2.69
C VAL A 54 5.22 3.36 -1.41
N HIS A 55 4.24 4.27 -1.44
CA HIS A 55 3.97 5.16 -0.32
C HIS A 55 2.47 5.43 -0.17
N LEU A 56 2.06 5.63 1.07
CA LEU A 56 0.68 5.87 1.46
C LEU A 56 0.65 6.91 2.57
N THR A 57 -0.06 8.00 2.36
CA THR A 57 -0.21 9.08 3.34
C THR A 57 -1.64 9.62 3.34
N GLU A 58 -2.13 9.96 4.52
CA GLU A 58 -3.39 10.68 4.69
C GLU A 58 -3.15 12.18 4.50
N ILE A 59 -3.87 12.81 3.57
CA ILE A 59 -3.70 14.23 3.23
C ILE A 59 -4.92 15.09 3.55
N GLY A 60 -6.06 14.51 3.94
CA GLY A 60 -7.22 15.28 4.37
C GLY A 60 -7.11 15.79 5.82
N VAL A 61 -6.25 15.17 6.62
CA VAL A 61 -6.09 15.49 8.04
C VAL A 61 -4.75 16.16 8.32
N SER A 62 -4.70 17.01 9.36
CA SER A 62 -3.46 17.67 9.80
C SER A 62 -2.35 16.66 10.11
N ALA A 63 -1.15 16.93 9.58
CA ALA A 63 0.05 16.13 9.85
C ALA A 63 0.39 16.04 11.35
N LEU A 64 0.06 17.08 12.14
CA LEU A 64 0.28 17.07 13.58
C LEU A 64 -0.62 16.04 14.30
N ALA A 65 -1.87 15.91 13.86
CA ALA A 65 -2.80 14.93 14.42
C ALA A 65 -2.37 13.50 14.06
N LEU A 66 -1.93 13.29 12.83
CA LEU A 66 -1.36 12.00 12.39
C LEU A 66 -0.11 11.64 13.19
N GLU A 67 0.79 12.60 13.44
CA GLU A 67 1.99 12.40 14.24
C GLU A 67 1.67 12.04 15.69
N GLY A 68 0.66 12.68 16.30
CA GLY A 68 0.19 12.32 17.64
C GLY A 68 -0.21 10.85 17.75
N ILE A 69 -0.99 10.36 16.79
CA ILE A 69 -1.42 8.95 16.74
C ILE A 69 -0.23 8.03 16.46
N ARG A 70 0.71 8.44 15.60
CA ARG A 70 1.93 7.67 15.34
C ARG A 70 2.75 7.48 16.62
N GLN A 71 2.91 8.53 17.42
CA GLN A 71 3.63 8.48 18.69
C GLN A 71 2.92 7.58 19.71
N GLU A 72 1.60 7.69 19.83
CA GLU A 72 0.80 6.83 20.71
C GLU A 72 0.93 5.35 20.33
N ARG A 73 0.82 5.02 19.03
CA ARG A 73 1.05 3.65 18.54
C ARG A 73 2.45 3.15 18.87
N ALA A 74 3.47 3.97 18.66
CA ALA A 74 4.85 3.62 18.99
C ALA A 74 5.03 3.37 20.49
N HIS A 75 4.36 4.16 21.34
CA HIS A 75 4.37 3.98 22.78
C HIS A 75 3.74 2.65 23.19
N ILE A 76 2.55 2.33 22.69
CA ILE A 76 1.84 1.07 22.96
C ILE A 76 2.69 -0.13 22.52
N ILE A 77 3.27 -0.09 21.31
CA ILE A 77 4.14 -1.16 20.80
C ILE A 77 5.38 -1.34 21.69
N HIS A 78 5.98 -0.23 22.13
CA HIS A 78 7.14 -0.28 23.02
C HIS A 78 6.78 -0.91 24.38
N GLN A 79 5.66 -0.52 24.99
CA GLN A 79 5.18 -1.11 26.24
C GLN A 79 4.95 -2.62 26.10
N ARG A 80 4.26 -3.07 25.03
CA ARG A 80 4.03 -4.49 24.73
C ARG A 80 5.33 -5.27 24.56
N ARG A 81 6.35 -4.67 23.93
CA ARG A 81 7.66 -5.31 23.77
C ARG A 81 8.36 -5.47 25.12
N LEU A 82 8.33 -4.46 25.97
CA LEU A 82 8.94 -4.52 27.31
C LEU A 82 8.24 -5.56 28.19
N SER A 83 6.92 -5.65 28.13
CA SER A 83 6.16 -6.61 28.91
C SER A 83 6.41 -8.05 28.45
N THR A 84 6.48 -8.29 27.13
CA THR A 84 6.89 -9.59 26.56
C THR A 84 8.26 -10.02 27.09
N VAL A 85 9.24 -9.10 27.12
CA VAL A 85 10.58 -9.40 27.66
C VAL A 85 10.53 -9.72 29.15
N ARG A 86 9.75 -8.99 29.96
CA ARG A 86 9.61 -9.27 31.40
C ARG A 86 8.93 -10.61 31.66
N PHE A 87 7.90 -10.95 30.89
CA PHE A 87 7.24 -12.25 30.99
C PHE A 87 8.24 -13.39 30.71
N VAL A 88 9.02 -13.29 29.62
CA VAL A 88 10.03 -14.30 29.26
C VAL A 88 11.16 -14.40 30.30
N THR A 89 11.60 -13.28 30.87
CA THR A 89 12.77 -13.25 31.78
C THR A 89 12.44 -13.49 33.25
N ARG A 90 11.24 -13.12 33.71
CA ARG A 90 10.87 -13.12 35.14
C ARG A 90 9.61 -13.93 35.46
N GLY A 91 8.89 -14.45 34.46
CA GLY A 91 7.64 -15.20 34.68
C GLY A 91 6.49 -14.34 35.21
N GLU A 92 6.64 -13.01 35.25
CA GLU A 92 5.61 -12.08 35.70
C GLU A 92 4.57 -11.89 34.59
N ARG A 93 3.36 -12.41 34.77
CA ARG A 93 2.19 -12.02 33.96
C ARG A 93 1.64 -10.71 34.51
N LEU A 94 1.93 -9.61 33.82
CA LEU A 94 1.17 -8.39 34.02
C LEU A 94 -0.25 -8.63 33.48
N GLN A 95 -1.29 -8.22 34.23
CA GLN A 95 -2.63 -8.03 33.68
C GLN A 95 -2.57 -6.87 32.69
N GLU A 96 -2.17 -7.17 31.47
CA GLU A 96 -2.23 -6.19 30.39
C GLU A 96 -3.69 -5.98 30.02
N GLN A 97 -4.21 -4.78 30.31
CA GLN A 97 -5.30 -4.28 29.50
C GLN A 97 -4.78 -4.21 28.07
N GLU A 98 -5.40 -4.98 27.18
CA GLU A 98 -5.02 -5.07 25.78
C GLU A 98 -5.24 -3.70 25.11
N GLN A 99 -4.24 -2.81 25.21
CA GLN A 99 -4.34 -1.45 24.68
C GLN A 99 -4.42 -1.52 23.16
N ILE A 100 -5.62 -1.37 22.59
CA ILE A 100 -5.85 -1.42 21.15
C ILE A 100 -5.09 -0.27 20.47
N LEU A 101 -4.43 -0.54 19.34
CA LEU A 101 -3.75 0.51 18.58
C LEU A 101 -4.78 1.48 18.00
N PRO A 102 -4.67 2.80 18.26
CA PRO A 102 -5.58 3.77 17.68
C PRO A 102 -5.46 3.77 16.15
N GLU A 103 -6.60 3.93 15.48
CA GLU A 103 -6.65 4.07 14.02
C GLU A 103 -6.23 5.47 13.59
N TYR A 104 -5.54 5.56 12.45
CA TYR A 104 -5.31 6.87 11.84
C TYR A 104 -6.65 7.43 11.33
N PRO A 105 -6.93 8.72 11.54
CA PRO A 105 -8.09 9.37 10.95
C PRO A 105 -7.98 9.30 9.43
N ARG A 106 -9.12 9.23 8.75
CA ARG A 106 -9.19 8.97 7.32
C ARG A 106 -10.19 9.90 6.64
N GLU A 107 -9.69 10.72 5.73
CA GLU A 107 -10.50 11.55 4.83
C GLU A 107 -10.11 11.32 3.37
N ARG A 108 -8.83 11.43 3.03
CA ARG A 108 -8.31 11.31 1.67
C ARG A 108 -6.85 10.84 1.67
N LEU A 109 -6.59 9.75 0.97
CA LEU A 109 -5.23 9.29 0.72
C LEU A 109 -4.56 9.98 -0.46
N LYS A 110 -3.26 10.17 -0.29
CA LYS A 110 -2.28 10.22 -1.37
C LYS A 110 -1.55 8.89 -1.42
N LEU A 111 -1.47 8.31 -2.62
CA LEU A 111 -0.72 7.10 -2.91
C LEU A 111 0.42 7.43 -3.87
N VAL A 112 1.55 6.75 -3.71
CA VAL A 112 2.60 6.68 -4.73
C VAL A 112 2.66 5.25 -5.19
N LEU A 113 2.44 5.04 -6.48
CA LEU A 113 2.39 3.75 -7.14
C LEU A 113 3.56 3.64 -8.13
N THR A 114 4.08 2.43 -8.36
CA THR A 114 5.13 2.20 -9.35
C THR A 114 4.85 1.00 -10.23
N ASP A 115 5.30 1.02 -11.47
CA ASP A 115 5.39 -0.17 -12.34
C ASP A 115 6.73 -0.92 -12.20
N GLY A 116 7.60 -0.47 -11.29
CA GLY A 116 8.98 -0.93 -11.10
C GLY A 116 10.04 -0.01 -11.70
N PHE A 117 9.66 0.95 -12.55
CA PHE A 117 10.59 1.87 -13.22
C PHE A 117 10.18 3.33 -13.09
N ASN A 118 8.87 3.61 -13.19
CA ASN A 118 8.27 4.93 -13.09
C ASN A 118 7.38 4.99 -11.85
N GLU A 119 7.22 6.18 -11.29
CA GLU A 119 6.31 6.45 -10.18
C GLU A 119 5.13 7.31 -10.63
N LEU A 120 3.97 7.05 -10.04
CA LEU A 120 2.72 7.76 -10.24
C LEU A 120 2.19 8.20 -8.88
N GLU A 121 2.08 9.51 -8.68
CA GLU A 121 1.32 10.04 -7.57
C GLU A 121 -0.17 10.02 -7.89
N ALA A 122 -0.96 9.45 -6.99
CA ALA A 122 -2.42 9.37 -7.12
C ALA A 122 -3.09 9.94 -5.87
N ILE A 123 -4.24 10.56 -6.05
CA ILE A 123 -5.09 11.05 -4.96
C ILE A 123 -6.40 10.28 -5.00
N GLU A 124 -6.86 9.89 -3.82
CA GLU A 124 -8.15 9.25 -3.62
C GLU A 124 -9.31 10.21 -3.98
N CYS A 125 -9.96 9.99 -5.12
CA CYS A 125 -11.15 10.74 -5.52
C CYS A 125 -12.43 10.26 -4.79
N GLY A 126 -12.46 9.00 -4.40
CA GLY A 126 -13.55 8.37 -3.65
C GLY A 126 -13.00 7.27 -2.74
N ARG A 127 -13.71 6.95 -1.66
CA ARG A 127 -13.17 6.11 -0.58
C ARG A 127 -12.84 4.70 -1.06
N LEU A 128 -11.57 4.31 -0.89
CA LEU A 128 -11.01 2.99 -1.15
C LEU A 128 -11.04 2.16 0.15
N PRO A 129 -11.99 1.23 0.32
CA PRO A 129 -12.20 0.53 1.60
C PRO A 129 -11.03 -0.39 1.98
N ASP A 130 -10.34 -0.95 0.99
CA ASP A 130 -9.29 -1.96 1.21
C ASP A 130 -7.90 -1.35 1.44
N ILE A 131 -7.74 -0.03 1.25
CA ILE A 131 -6.47 0.67 1.43
C ILE A 131 -6.54 1.56 2.68
N VAL A 132 -5.84 1.15 3.74
CA VAL A 132 -5.90 1.75 5.07
C VAL A 132 -4.49 2.09 5.57
N LEU A 133 -4.29 3.35 5.95
CA LEU A 133 -3.02 3.83 6.49
C LEU A 133 -2.66 3.06 7.78
N GLY A 134 -1.41 2.58 7.85
CA GLY A 134 -0.92 1.81 8.99
C GLY A 134 -1.44 0.38 9.09
N LYS A 135 -2.20 -0.11 8.10
CA LYS A 135 -2.60 -1.52 7.96
C LYS A 135 -2.17 -2.10 6.62
N THR A 136 -2.35 -1.38 5.51
CA THR A 136 -1.94 -1.83 4.17
C THR A 136 -0.41 -1.84 4.08
N PRO A 137 0.21 -2.99 3.76
CA PRO A 137 1.66 -3.09 3.65
C PRO A 137 2.18 -2.37 2.40
N MET A 138 3.37 -1.80 2.49
CA MET A 138 4.08 -1.33 1.29
C MET A 138 4.47 -2.53 0.42
N GLY A 139 4.52 -2.33 -0.89
CA GLY A 139 4.71 -3.40 -1.86
C GLY A 139 3.40 -4.08 -2.31
N THR A 140 2.26 -3.68 -1.74
CA THR A 140 0.93 -4.19 -2.13
C THR A 140 0.71 -3.98 -3.63
N LYS A 141 0.28 -5.03 -4.33
CA LYS A 141 -0.04 -4.96 -5.76
C LYS A 141 -1.46 -4.43 -5.96
N VAL A 142 -1.59 -3.38 -6.77
CA VAL A 142 -2.84 -2.69 -7.08
C VAL A 142 -3.15 -2.89 -8.55
N ARG A 143 -4.32 -3.47 -8.83
CA ARG A 143 -4.81 -3.65 -10.20
C ARG A 143 -5.75 -2.50 -10.56
N LEU A 144 -5.34 -1.65 -11.49
CA LEU A 144 -6.20 -0.63 -12.10
C LEU A 144 -7.01 -1.30 -13.20
N LEU A 145 -8.34 -1.17 -13.17
CA LEU A 145 -9.27 -1.83 -14.09
C LEU A 145 -10.27 -0.82 -14.67
N ILE A 146 -9.84 0.08 -15.56
CA ILE A 146 -10.79 1.01 -16.20
C ILE A 146 -10.20 1.47 -17.55
N PRO A 147 -10.98 1.77 -18.59
CA PRO A 147 -10.66 2.96 -19.36
C PRO A 147 -11.06 4.15 -18.46
N LEU A 148 -10.10 4.85 -17.84
CA LEU A 148 -10.34 6.07 -17.07
C LEU A 148 -10.82 7.20 -18.01
N VAL A 149 -12.01 7.07 -18.57
CA VAL A 149 -12.68 8.10 -19.35
C VAL A 149 -13.40 9.00 -18.37
N SER A 150 -12.75 10.09 -17.95
CA SER A 150 -13.49 11.26 -17.47
C SER A 150 -14.07 11.98 -18.68
N THR A 151 -15.16 11.45 -19.25
CA THR A 151 -16.04 12.20 -20.15
C THR A 151 -16.77 13.25 -19.31
N TRP A 152 -16.20 14.44 -19.23
CA TRP A 152 -16.97 15.65 -19.00
C TRP A 152 -17.26 16.25 -20.38
N TYR A 153 -18.49 16.05 -20.86
CA TYR A 153 -19.04 16.88 -21.92
C TYR A 153 -19.31 18.27 -21.34
N ILE A 154 -18.79 19.31 -22.00
CA ILE A 154 -19.34 20.68 -21.97
C ILE A 154 -19.97 20.91 -23.34
#